data_AF-A0A7W1PXU0-F1
#
_entry.id   AF-A0A7W1PXU0-F1
#
_cell.length_a   1.000
_cell.length_b   1.000
_cell.length_c   1.000
_cell.angle_alpha   90.00
_cell.angle_beta   90.00
_cell.angle_gamma   90.00
#
_symmetry.space_group_name_H-M   'P 1'
#
loop_
_entity.id
_entity.type
_entity.pdbx_description
1 polymer ?
#
loop_
_entity_poly.entity_id
_entity_poly.type
_entity_poly.pdbx_seq_one_letter_code
_entity_poly.pdbx_strand_id
1 'polypeptide(L)'
;RNCNYHYYYNDIVVVNINPDGSVEWTKKIPKLQHSINDGGFYSSYILGYDNQSLFVVYNENPKNMMLKDDNRRKYMNNPKKAIIALVTIDNMGNMKKTPFFSAKSHKVIVRPKIFKQINPNTAIIYAQKKKNYKLGRMTFATLPKINAKPAIDNTEMQNSSSGN
;
A
#
# COMPACT_ATOMS: atom_id res chain seq x y z
N ARG A 1 6.67 4.17 40.88
CA ARG A 1 5.48 4.25 39.98
C ARG A 1 5.88 3.72 38.61
N ASN A 2 5.20 2.71 38.08
CA ASN A 2 5.38 2.27 36.68
C ASN A 2 4.37 3.03 35.82
N CYS A 3 4.85 3.81 34.84
CA CYS A 3 4.01 4.46 33.85
C CYS A 3 4.07 3.64 32.55
N ASN A 4 2.92 3.30 31.99
CA ASN A 4 2.84 2.67 30.68
C ASN A 4 2.37 3.69 29.64
N TYR A 5 3.13 3.86 28.58
CA TYR A 5 2.79 4.67 27.43
C TYR A 5 2.15 3.81 26.37
N HIS A 6 0.93 4.18 25.95
CA HIS A 6 0.19 3.49 24.90
C HIS A 6 0.23 4.31 23.61
N TYR A 7 0.53 3.64 22.49
CA TYR A 7 0.60 4.26 21.18
C TYR A 7 -0.50 3.67 20.30
N TYR A 8 -1.44 4.50 19.87
CA TYR A 8 -2.55 4.12 18.98
C TYR A 8 -2.35 4.78 17.62
N TYR A 9 -2.30 3.95 16.57
CA TYR A 9 -2.28 4.43 15.18
C TYR A 9 -3.43 3.75 14.45
N ASN A 10 -4.54 4.48 14.39
CA ASN A 10 -5.80 3.99 13.85
C ASN A 10 -5.86 4.23 12.34
N ASP A 11 -7.04 4.57 11.86
CA ASP A 11 -7.37 4.76 10.46
C ASP A 11 -6.51 5.84 9.80
N ILE A 12 -6.41 5.76 8.47
CA ILE A 12 -5.82 6.81 7.65
C ILE A 12 -6.96 7.42 6.85
N VAL A 13 -7.12 8.74 6.94
CA VAL A 13 -8.09 9.49 6.15
C VAL A 13 -7.36 10.13 4.98
N VAL A 14 -7.92 9.97 3.79
CA VAL A 14 -7.43 10.57 2.55
C VAL A 14 -8.53 11.46 2.02
N VAL A 15 -8.19 12.72 1.77
CA VAL A 15 -9.12 13.74 1.25
C VAL A 15 -8.53 14.24 -0.06
N ASN A 16 -9.35 14.23 -1.12
CA ASN A 16 -9.04 14.95 -2.34
C ASN A 16 -9.80 16.28 -2.35
N ILE A 17 -9.07 17.35 -2.65
CA ILE A 17 -9.56 18.74 -2.55
C ILE A 17 -9.37 19.40 -3.90
N ASN A 18 -10.44 19.97 -4.43
CA ASN A 18 -10.44 20.76 -5.65
C ASN A 18 -9.65 22.07 -5.47
N PRO A 19 -9.18 22.72 -6.56
CA PRO A 19 -8.47 23.99 -6.48
C PRO A 19 -9.25 25.11 -5.77
N ASP A 20 -10.58 25.05 -5.76
CA ASP A 20 -11.47 25.99 -5.06
C ASP A 20 -11.63 25.70 -3.55
N GLY A 21 -10.98 24.65 -3.04
CA GLY A 21 -11.05 24.22 -1.64
C GLY A 21 -12.21 23.29 -1.31
N SER A 22 -13.09 22.97 -2.29
CA SER A 22 -14.16 21.99 -2.09
C SER A 22 -13.61 20.56 -2.04
N VAL A 23 -14.24 19.69 -1.25
CA VAL A 23 -13.84 18.27 -1.17
C VAL A 23 -14.44 17.52 -2.36
N GLU A 24 -13.59 16.95 -3.21
CA GLU A 24 -14.05 16.10 -4.32
C GLU A 24 -14.49 14.74 -3.79
N TRP A 25 -13.63 14.10 -2.98
CA TRP A 25 -13.95 12.84 -2.33
C TRP A 25 -13.13 12.63 -1.06
N THR A 26 -13.63 11.73 -0.19
CA THR A 26 -12.93 11.28 1.02
C THR A 26 -12.91 9.75 1.07
N LYS A 27 -11.78 9.19 1.49
CA LYS A 27 -11.61 7.74 1.70
C LYS A 27 -11.01 7.46 3.08
N LYS A 28 -11.54 6.42 3.73
CA LYS A 28 -10.96 5.85 4.94
C LYS A 28 -10.19 4.58 4.58
N ILE A 29 -8.89 4.53 4.87
CA ILE A 29 -8.12 3.29 4.87
C ILE A 29 -8.18 2.73 6.29
N PRO A 30 -8.92 1.62 6.51
CA PRO A 30 -9.08 1.14 7.86
C PRO A 30 -7.81 0.45 8.34
N LYS A 31 -7.31 0.90 9.49
CA LYS A 31 -6.02 0.48 10.02
C LYS A 31 -6.08 0.55 11.54
N LEU A 32 -5.53 -0.46 12.22
CA LEU A 32 -5.63 -0.55 13.67
C LEU A 32 -4.34 -1.11 14.26
N GLN A 33 -3.52 -0.24 14.84
CA GLN A 33 -2.23 -0.59 15.44
C GLN A 33 -2.18 -0.10 16.89
N HIS A 34 -1.69 -0.95 17.79
CA HIS A 34 -1.50 -0.63 19.19
C HIS A 34 -0.19 -1.22 19.69
N SER A 35 0.59 -0.41 20.38
CA SER A 35 1.82 -0.83 21.05
C SER A 35 2.00 -0.12 22.39
N ILE A 36 2.84 -0.67 23.26
CA ILE A 36 3.06 -0.20 24.63
C ILE A 36 4.56 -0.02 24.84
N ASN A 37 4.95 1.12 25.41
CA ASN A 37 6.32 1.44 25.83
C ASN A 37 7.40 1.33 24.72
N ASP A 38 7.02 1.49 23.45
CA ASP A 38 7.95 1.34 22.31
C ASP A 38 8.04 2.57 21.38
N GLY A 39 7.36 3.68 21.68
CA GLY A 39 7.36 4.86 20.81
C GLY A 39 6.56 4.67 19.51
N GLY A 40 5.75 3.62 19.40
CA GLY A 40 5.13 3.22 18.14
C GLY A 40 6.18 2.85 17.09
N PHE A 41 7.23 2.12 17.49
CA PHE A 41 8.44 1.88 16.68
C PHE A 41 8.17 1.28 15.30
N TYR A 42 7.13 0.44 15.22
CA TYR A 42 6.68 -0.27 14.00
C TYR A 42 5.31 0.22 13.50
N SER A 43 4.79 1.28 14.09
CA SER A 43 3.49 1.85 13.77
C SER A 43 3.65 3.03 12.80
N SER A 44 2.52 3.59 12.34
CA SER A 44 2.41 4.56 11.24
C SER A 44 2.30 3.90 9.86
N TYR A 45 2.49 4.69 8.81
CA TYR A 45 2.45 4.32 7.41
C TYR A 45 3.55 5.05 6.63
N ILE A 46 3.93 4.48 5.51
CA ILE A 46 4.71 5.11 4.45
C ILE A 46 3.71 5.68 3.45
N LEU A 47 3.95 6.90 2.99
CA LEU A 47 3.19 7.52 1.90
C LEU A 47 4.13 7.73 0.72
N GLY A 48 3.85 7.06 -0.39
CA GLY A 48 4.41 7.36 -1.70
C GLY A 48 3.32 7.79 -2.66
N TYR A 49 3.69 8.50 -3.71
CA TYR A 49 2.75 8.92 -4.74
C TYR A 49 3.44 9.08 -6.09
N ASP A 50 2.73 8.78 -7.17
CA ASP A 50 3.09 9.19 -8.53
C ASP A 50 2.05 10.17 -9.08
N ASN A 51 2.07 10.44 -10.38
CA ASN A 51 1.12 11.37 -11.01
C ASN A 51 -0.33 10.84 -11.05
N GLN A 52 -0.56 9.57 -10.73
CA GLN A 52 -1.86 8.90 -10.90
C GLN A 52 -2.42 8.33 -9.60
N SER A 53 -1.56 7.97 -8.63
CA SER A 53 -1.96 7.17 -7.47
C SER A 53 -1.18 7.50 -6.21
N LEU A 54 -1.85 7.35 -5.07
CA LEU A 54 -1.25 7.27 -3.74
C LEU A 54 -0.97 5.81 -3.39
N PHE A 55 0.16 5.59 -2.72
CA PHE A 55 0.62 4.29 -2.24
C PHE A 55 0.87 4.39 -0.74
N VAL A 56 0.03 3.69 0.04
CA VAL A 56 0.10 3.68 1.50
C VAL A 56 0.57 2.31 1.96
N VAL A 57 1.71 2.26 2.65
CA VAL A 57 2.31 1.00 3.11
C VAL A 57 2.42 0.96 4.62
N TYR A 58 1.95 -0.11 5.25
CA TYR A 58 1.99 -0.26 6.71
C TYR A 58 2.05 -1.71 7.17
N ASN A 59 2.51 -1.90 8.41
CA ASN A 59 2.46 -3.20 9.08
C ASN A 59 1.02 -3.50 9.52
N GLU A 60 0.47 -4.63 9.06
CA GLU A 60 -0.92 -5.03 9.28
C GLU A 60 -1.00 -6.40 9.98
N ASN A 61 -2.07 -6.60 10.76
CA ASN A 61 -2.41 -7.91 11.28
C ASN A 61 -2.88 -8.82 10.11
N PRO A 62 -2.30 -10.02 9.92
CA PRO A 62 -2.67 -10.90 8.81
C PRO A 62 -4.17 -11.19 8.69
N LYS A 63 -4.89 -11.24 9.82
CA LYS A 63 -6.33 -11.50 9.87
C LYS A 63 -7.17 -10.37 9.24
N ASN A 64 -6.59 -9.21 9.02
CA ASN A 64 -7.27 -8.03 8.48
C ASN A 64 -7.14 -7.89 6.94
N MET A 65 -6.41 -8.78 6.26
CA MET A 65 -6.12 -8.62 4.82
C MET A 65 -7.34 -8.80 3.93
N MET A 66 -8.22 -9.73 4.27
CA MET A 66 -9.46 -10.04 3.53
C MET A 66 -10.72 -9.69 4.33
N LEU A 67 -10.58 -8.87 5.37
CA LEU A 67 -11.68 -8.54 6.27
C LEU A 67 -12.61 -7.52 5.61
N LYS A 68 -13.87 -7.89 5.43
CA LYS A 68 -14.93 -7.02 4.87
C LYS A 68 -15.60 -6.13 5.93
N ASP A 69 -15.65 -6.61 7.17
CA ASP A 69 -16.34 -5.95 8.28
C ASP A 69 -15.31 -5.32 9.24
N ASP A 70 -15.30 -4.00 9.27
CA ASP A 70 -14.30 -3.22 10.01
C ASP A 70 -14.41 -3.37 11.53
N ASN A 71 -15.61 -3.67 12.06
CA ASN A 71 -15.84 -3.84 13.50
C ASN A 71 -15.11 -5.06 14.08
N ARG A 72 -14.76 -6.03 13.22
CA ARG A 72 -14.02 -7.24 13.61
C ARG A 72 -12.50 -7.11 13.44
N ARG A 73 -12.01 -5.93 13.08
CA ARG A 73 -10.58 -5.66 12.85
C ARG A 73 -9.76 -5.96 14.09
N LYS A 74 -8.62 -6.60 13.88
CA LYS A 74 -7.68 -6.94 14.96
C LYS A 74 -6.55 -5.94 15.01
N TYR A 75 -6.15 -5.53 16.21
CA TYR A 75 -4.93 -4.74 16.38
C TYR A 75 -3.73 -5.47 15.77
N MET A 76 -2.91 -4.74 15.02
CA MET A 76 -1.51 -5.11 14.81
C MET A 76 -0.76 -4.73 16.09
N ASN A 77 -0.65 -5.70 17.00
CA ASN A 77 0.07 -5.61 18.27
C ASN A 77 1.26 -6.58 18.35
N ASN A 78 1.48 -7.36 17.29
CA ASN A 78 2.62 -8.26 17.15
C ASN A 78 3.33 -8.03 15.81
N PRO A 79 4.21 -7.02 15.72
CA PRO A 79 4.89 -6.65 14.47
C PRO A 79 5.71 -7.79 13.84
N LYS A 80 6.13 -8.79 14.63
CA LYS A 80 6.87 -9.97 14.13
C LYS A 80 6.02 -10.88 13.22
N LYS A 81 4.69 -10.81 13.37
CA LYS A 81 3.72 -11.57 12.57
C LYS A 81 3.06 -10.69 11.49
N ALA A 82 3.46 -9.43 11.36
CA ALA A 82 2.81 -8.51 10.45
C ALA A 82 2.98 -8.94 8.97
N ILE A 83 1.92 -8.71 8.21
CA ILE A 83 1.99 -8.59 6.74
C ILE A 83 2.15 -7.11 6.43
N ILE A 84 3.04 -6.78 5.51
CA ILE A 84 3.18 -5.43 5.00
C ILE A 84 2.07 -5.27 3.97
N ALA A 85 1.06 -4.46 4.31
CA ALA A 85 -0.03 -4.13 3.42
C ALA A 85 0.37 -2.96 2.52
N LEU A 86 0.01 -3.05 1.24
CA LEU A 86 0.04 -1.95 0.29
C LEU A 86 -1.40 -1.58 -0.05
N VAL A 87 -1.74 -0.30 0.11
CA VAL A 87 -3.00 0.26 -0.33
C VAL A 87 -2.71 1.26 -1.44
N THR A 88 -3.27 1.02 -2.62
CA THR A 88 -3.23 1.95 -3.74
C THR A 88 -4.56 2.68 -3.83
N ILE A 89 -4.52 3.99 -4.02
CA ILE A 89 -5.70 4.83 -4.27
C ILE A 89 -5.44 5.61 -5.57
N ASP A 90 -6.31 5.45 -6.56
CA ASP A 90 -6.23 6.23 -7.80
C ASP A 90 -6.85 7.64 -7.65
N ASN A 91 -6.73 8.46 -8.69
CA ASN A 91 -7.31 9.81 -8.74
C ASN A 91 -8.85 9.85 -8.59
N MET A 92 -9.55 8.75 -8.90
CA MET A 92 -11.00 8.62 -8.71
C MET A 92 -11.36 8.14 -7.29
N GLY A 93 -10.37 7.91 -6.42
CA GLY A 93 -10.57 7.39 -5.07
C GLY A 93 -10.87 5.90 -5.02
N ASN A 94 -10.62 5.14 -6.09
CA ASN A 94 -10.73 3.67 -6.06
C ASN A 94 -9.55 3.11 -5.25
N MET A 95 -9.87 2.27 -4.28
CA MET A 95 -8.89 1.71 -3.34
C MET A 95 -8.67 0.22 -3.58
N LYS A 96 -7.42 -0.20 -3.62
CA LYS A 96 -7.04 -1.63 -3.65
C LYS A 96 -6.01 -1.92 -2.56
N LYS A 97 -6.32 -2.88 -1.68
CA LYS A 97 -5.39 -3.38 -0.65
C LYS A 97 -4.82 -4.73 -1.07
N THR A 98 -3.49 -4.84 -1.10
CA THR A 98 -2.78 -6.09 -1.43
C THR A 98 -1.73 -6.42 -0.37
N PRO A 99 -1.45 -7.72 -0.13
CA PRO A 99 -0.26 -8.10 0.62
C PRO A 99 0.99 -7.81 -0.22
N PHE A 100 1.99 -7.15 0.37
CA PHE A 100 3.28 -6.92 -0.29
C PHE A 100 4.29 -8.02 0.08
N PHE A 101 4.62 -8.15 1.37
CA PHE A 101 5.42 -9.27 1.89
C PHE A 101 5.16 -9.49 3.39
N SER A 102 5.68 -10.59 3.96
CA SER A 102 5.58 -10.85 5.40
C SER A 102 6.86 -10.47 6.15
N ALA A 103 6.72 -9.92 7.35
CA ALA A 103 7.86 -9.62 8.23
C ALA A 103 8.59 -10.90 8.68
N LYS A 104 7.86 -12.00 8.83
CA LYS A 104 8.40 -13.30 9.24
C LYS A 104 9.35 -13.86 8.17
N SER A 105 8.96 -13.84 6.90
CA SER A 105 9.78 -14.40 5.80
C SER A 105 11.08 -13.61 5.59
N HIS A 106 11.07 -12.30 5.80
CA HIS A 106 12.24 -11.45 5.54
C HIS A 106 13.13 -11.21 6.77
N LYS A 107 12.72 -11.72 7.95
CA LYS A 107 13.36 -11.53 9.27
C LYS A 107 13.55 -10.06 9.68
N VAL A 108 12.84 -9.13 9.04
CA VAL A 108 12.85 -7.69 9.33
C VAL A 108 11.41 -7.16 9.39
N ILE A 109 11.21 -6.00 10.01
CA ILE A 109 9.90 -5.36 10.15
C ILE A 109 10.05 -3.94 9.62
N VAL A 110 9.16 -3.52 8.71
CA VAL A 110 9.21 -2.16 8.15
C VAL A 110 9.07 -1.15 9.29
N ARG A 111 9.86 -0.08 9.26
CA ARG A 111 9.69 1.08 10.15
C ARG A 111 9.05 2.20 9.34
N PRO A 112 7.70 2.36 9.40
CA PRO A 112 7.02 3.21 8.44
C PRO A 112 7.40 4.69 8.53
N LYS A 113 7.88 5.13 9.68
CA LYS A 113 8.36 6.50 9.92
C LYS A 113 9.72 6.81 9.26
N ILE A 114 10.45 5.80 8.78
CA ILE A 114 11.79 5.94 8.19
C ILE A 114 11.73 5.48 6.74
N PHE A 115 11.45 6.44 5.86
CA PHE A 115 11.46 6.25 4.42
C PHE A 115 11.83 7.56 3.72
N LYS A 116 12.25 7.46 2.46
CA LYS A 116 12.43 8.61 1.59
C LYS A 116 11.98 8.24 0.19
N GLN A 117 10.98 8.95 -0.33
CA GLN A 117 10.71 8.92 -1.76
C GLN A 117 11.82 9.67 -2.50
N ILE A 118 12.43 9.02 -3.49
CA ILE A 118 13.60 9.53 -4.22
C ILE A 118 13.26 9.94 -5.66
N ASN A 119 12.13 9.47 -6.19
CA ASN A 119 11.53 9.92 -7.45
C ASN A 119 10.03 9.51 -7.48
N PRO A 120 9.23 9.94 -8.47
CA PRO A 120 7.80 9.64 -8.50
C PRO A 120 7.46 8.14 -8.39
N ASN A 121 8.35 7.26 -8.86
CA ASN A 121 8.10 5.82 -8.89
C ASN A 121 8.89 5.04 -7.85
N THR A 122 9.70 5.68 -6.99
CA THR A 122 10.64 4.96 -6.13
C THR A 122 10.77 5.57 -4.75
N ALA A 123 10.67 4.73 -3.73
CA ALA A 123 11.04 5.06 -2.36
C ALA A 123 12.07 4.10 -1.79
N ILE A 124 12.96 4.62 -0.96
CA ILE A 124 13.83 3.84 -0.09
C ILE A 124 13.12 3.66 1.24
N ILE A 125 12.97 2.40 1.66
CA ILE A 125 12.31 2.00 2.89
C ILE A 125 13.32 1.37 3.86
N TYR A 126 13.15 1.62 5.15
CA TYR A 126 13.97 1.01 6.18
C TYR A 126 13.18 -0.04 6.95
N ALA A 127 13.77 -1.22 7.14
CA ALA A 127 13.22 -2.30 7.93
C ALA A 127 14.22 -2.75 8.99
N GLN A 128 13.76 -2.96 10.23
CA GLN A 128 14.62 -3.27 11.37
C GLN A 128 13.96 -4.27 12.31
N LYS A 129 14.73 -5.26 12.77
CA LYS A 129 14.34 -6.16 13.86
C LYS A 129 15.54 -6.46 14.73
N LYS A 130 15.55 -5.93 15.96
CA LYS A 130 16.74 -5.97 16.84
C LYS A 130 17.95 -5.39 16.09
N LYS A 131 19.03 -6.18 15.97
CA LYS A 131 20.28 -5.82 15.26
C LYS A 131 20.22 -6.02 13.74
N ASN A 132 19.18 -6.69 13.22
CA ASN A 132 19.03 -6.90 11.78
C ASN A 132 18.34 -5.69 11.15
N TYR A 133 18.98 -5.08 10.16
CA TYR A 133 18.40 -3.99 9.39
C TYR A 133 18.57 -4.24 7.88
N LYS A 134 17.64 -3.69 7.10
CA LYS A 134 17.65 -3.74 5.64
C LYS A 134 17.16 -2.40 5.10
N LEU A 135 17.83 -1.90 4.08
CA LEU A 135 17.29 -0.89 3.19
C LEU A 135 16.66 -1.61 1.99
N GLY A 136 15.44 -1.23 1.65
CA GLY A 136 14.72 -1.76 0.49
C GLY A 136 14.45 -0.64 -0.50
N ARG A 137 14.51 -0.96 -1.79
CA ARG A 137 13.94 -0.12 -2.84
C ARG A 137 12.51 -0.60 -3.11
N MET A 138 11.55 0.27 -2.93
CA MET A 138 10.15 0.04 -3.29
C MET A 138 9.83 0.82 -4.54
N THR A 139 9.40 0.13 -5.59
CA THR A 139 8.98 0.75 -6.85
C THR A 139 7.47 0.76 -6.95
N PHE A 140 6.90 1.94 -7.12
CA PHE A 140 5.50 2.18 -7.42
C PHE A 140 5.31 1.98 -8.92
N ALA A 141 5.05 0.73 -9.33
CA ALA A 141 4.67 0.45 -10.71
C ALA A 141 3.16 0.65 -10.84
N THR A 142 2.75 1.71 -11.51
CA THR A 142 1.45 1.70 -12.19
C THR A 142 1.60 0.68 -13.31
N LEU A 143 0.96 -0.50 -13.19
CA LEU A 143 0.86 -1.40 -14.34
C LEU A 143 0.25 -0.58 -15.47
N PRO A 144 0.88 -0.49 -16.66
CA PRO A 144 0.26 0.20 -17.78
C PRO A 144 -1.13 -0.42 -17.95
N LYS A 145 -2.17 0.44 -17.96
CA LYS A 145 -3.50 0.00 -18.36
C LYS A 145 -3.30 -0.60 -19.75
N ILE A 146 -3.45 -1.92 -19.88
CA ILE A 146 -3.53 -2.58 -21.18
C ILE A 146 -4.86 -2.10 -21.78
N ASN A 147 -4.84 -0.93 -22.40
CA ASN A 147 -5.85 -0.54 -23.37
C ASN A 147 -5.52 -1.28 -24.66
N ALA A 148 -5.95 -2.52 -24.75
CA ALA A 148 -6.09 -3.22 -26.02
C ALA A 148 -7.36 -4.06 -25.93
N LYS A 149 -8.48 -3.44 -26.31
CA LYS A 149 -9.59 -4.19 -26.89
C LYS A 149 -9.01 -4.78 -28.19
N PRO A 150 -8.99 -6.11 -28.39
CA PRO A 150 -8.59 -6.62 -29.69
C PRO A 150 -9.62 -6.11 -30.70
N ALA A 151 -9.17 -5.28 -31.63
CA ALA A 151 -9.87 -5.08 -32.88
C ALA A 151 -9.79 -6.41 -33.62
N ILE A 152 -10.90 -7.15 -33.67
CA ILE A 152 -11.10 -8.13 -34.72
C ILE A 152 -11.51 -7.30 -35.94
N ASP A 153 -10.52 -6.93 -36.74
CA ASP A 153 -10.73 -6.46 -38.10
C ASP A 153 -10.97 -7.70 -38.97
N ASN A 154 -12.24 -8.04 -39.15
CA ASN A 154 -12.66 -9.01 -40.16
C ASN A 154 -12.89 -8.24 -41.46
N THR A 155 -11.80 -7.87 -42.14
CA THR A 155 -11.87 -7.43 -43.53
C THR A 155 -11.13 -8.45 -44.40
N GLU A 156 -11.94 -9.30 -45.01
CA GLU A 156 -11.82 -9.88 -46.35
C GLU A 156 -10.41 -10.01 -46.96
N MET A 157 -9.94 -11.24 -47.12
CA MET A 157 -9.12 -11.63 -48.27
C MET A 157 -9.64 -12.94 -48.86
N GLN A 158 -10.57 -12.80 -49.80
CA GLN A 158 -10.79 -13.78 -50.86
C GLN A 158 -9.85 -13.47 -52.04
N ASN A 159 -9.22 -14.54 -52.54
CA ASN A 159 -8.76 -14.81 -53.90
C ASN A 159 -7.75 -13.85 -54.58
N SER A 160 -6.54 -14.37 -54.82
CA SER A 160 -6.06 -14.65 -56.19
C SER A 160 -4.63 -15.22 -56.18
N SER A 161 -4.45 -16.42 -56.76
CA SER A 161 -3.27 -16.72 -57.58
C SER A 161 -3.49 -18.02 -58.34
N SER A 162 -3.85 -17.86 -59.60
CA SER A 162 -3.74 -18.83 -60.69
C SER A 162 -2.28 -19.04 -61.11
N GLY A 163 -1.94 -20.27 -61.51
CA GLY A 163 -0.92 -20.56 -62.53
C GLY A 163 0.37 -21.21 -62.02
N ASN A 164 0.46 -22.54 -62.07
CA ASN A 164 0.95 -23.31 -63.24
C ASN A 164 0.63 -24.80 -63.04
#